data_AF-A0A497QMU9-F1
#
_entry.id   AF-A0A497QMU9-F1
#
_cell.length_a   1.000
_cell.length_b   1.000
_cell.length_c   1.000
_cell.angle_alpha   90.00
_cell.angle_beta   90.00
_cell.angle_gamma   90.00
#
_symmetry.space_group_name_H-M   'P 1'
#
loop_
_entity.id
_entity.type
_entity.pdbx_description
1 polymer ?
#
loop_
_entity_poly.entity_id
_entity_poly.type
_entity_poly.pdbx_seq_one_letter_code
_entity_poly.pdbx_strand_id
1 'polypeptide(L)'
;MKAMRVVGIDPGSVSWDFYGYEKKRNARISFLDGSIPSEKVKKNPIEIIKILKQNLPIDAIAAPSGFGLPLREFSRNNPLTPKELELITLRKPDETEIMGLRKVVNLISDLPARLFILPSVKHFQTIPRHRK
;
A
#
# COMPACT_ATOMS: atom_id res chain seq x y z
N MET A 1 -12.63 20.86 9.65
CA MET A 1 -12.27 19.55 9.05
C MET A 1 -12.42 18.49 10.13
N LYS A 2 -13.13 17.39 9.84
CA LYS A 2 -13.19 16.20 10.70
C LYS A 2 -11.78 15.62 10.84
N ALA A 3 -11.44 15.05 12.00
CA ALA A 3 -10.18 14.35 12.18
C ALA A 3 -10.13 13.13 11.23
N MET A 4 -8.97 12.87 10.63
CA MET A 4 -8.79 11.81 9.63
C MET A 4 -7.57 10.96 9.98
N ARG A 5 -7.76 9.64 10.14
CA ARG A 5 -6.69 8.67 10.37
C ARG A 5 -6.28 8.07 9.04
N VAL A 6 -5.01 8.24 8.69
CA VAL A 6 -4.44 7.71 7.45
C VAL A 6 -3.25 6.83 7.72
N VAL A 7 -3.04 5.82 6.87
CA VAL A 7 -1.88 4.93 6.94
C VAL A 7 -1.19 4.87 5.57
N GLY A 8 0.12 4.85 5.55
CA GLY A 8 0.93 4.47 4.40
C GLY A 8 1.59 3.12 4.62
N ILE A 9 1.72 2.34 3.55
CA ILE A 9 2.42 1.08 3.54
C ILE A 9 3.53 1.16 2.48
N ASP A 10 4.78 1.01 2.92
CA ASP A 10 5.95 1.04 2.06
C ASP A 10 6.56 -0.36 1.94
N PRO A 11 6.33 -1.08 0.82
CA PRO A 11 6.91 -2.40 0.61
C PRO A 11 8.37 -2.28 0.14
N GLY A 12 9.31 -2.70 0.98
CA GLY A 12 10.72 -2.83 0.65
C GLY A 12 11.17 -4.27 0.38
N SER A 13 12.40 -4.41 -0.13
CA SER A 13 13.04 -5.72 -0.29
C SER A 13 13.43 -6.37 1.03
N VAL A 14 13.76 -5.55 2.04
CA VAL A 14 14.21 -5.98 3.39
C VAL A 14 13.05 -5.93 4.40
N SER A 15 12.30 -4.84 4.42
CA SER A 15 11.19 -4.60 5.33
C SER A 15 9.94 -4.13 4.59
N TRP A 16 8.79 -4.30 5.24
CA TRP A 16 7.56 -3.59 4.96
C TRP A 16 7.31 -2.63 6.11
N ASP A 17 7.20 -1.35 5.79
CA ASP A 17 7.07 -0.29 6.78
C ASP A 17 5.66 0.30 6.76
N PHE A 18 5.17 0.67 7.93
CA PHE A 18 3.83 1.21 8.14
C PHE A 18 3.95 2.49 8.94
N TYR A 19 3.30 3.53 8.44
CA TYR A 19 3.22 4.78 9.17
C TYR A 19 1.80 5.31 9.13
N GLY A 20 1.25 5.65 10.28
CA GLY A 20 -0.11 6.15 10.41
C GLY A 20 -0.20 7.35 11.34
N TYR A 21 -0.96 8.35 10.91
CA TYR A 21 -1.20 9.55 11.71
C TYR A 21 -2.65 10.01 11.64
N GLU A 22 -3.10 10.63 12.73
CA GLU A 22 -4.37 11.33 12.81
C GLU A 22 -4.14 12.81 12.46
N LYS A 23 -4.73 13.26 11.35
CA LYS A 23 -4.77 14.66 10.95
C LYS A 23 -5.89 15.38 11.69
N LYS A 24 -5.53 16.33 12.55
CA LYS A 24 -6.44 17.31 13.17
C LYS A 24 -6.23 18.67 12.52
N ARG A 25 -7.04 19.67 12.89
CA ARG A 25 -7.00 21.03 12.29
C ARG A 25 -5.59 21.62 12.26
N ASN A 26 -4.85 21.50 13.36
CA ASN A 26 -3.53 22.12 13.55
C ASN A 26 -2.46 21.14 14.04
N ALA A 27 -2.70 19.82 13.95
CA ALA A 27 -1.76 18.82 14.46
C ALA A 27 -1.82 17.52 13.66
N ARG A 28 -0.72 16.77 13.70
CA ARG A 28 -0.61 15.39 13.23
C ARG A 28 -0.11 14.56 14.40
N ILE A 29 -0.89 13.55 14.80
CA ILE A 29 -0.54 12.68 15.93
C ILE A 29 -0.27 11.29 15.34
N SER A 30 0.96 10.80 15.45
CA SER A 30 1.29 9.43 15.04
C SER A 30 0.54 8.44 15.92
N PHE A 31 -0.01 7.39 15.31
CA PHE A 31 -0.64 6.28 16.03
C PHE A 31 -0.11 4.90 15.59
N LEU A 32 0.63 4.84 14.48
CA LEU A 32 1.22 3.62 13.96
C LEU A 32 2.59 3.97 13.39
N ASP A 33 3.61 3.29 13.89
CA ASP A 33 4.97 3.29 13.37
C ASP A 33 5.52 1.89 13.58
N GLY A 34 5.81 1.18 12.49
CA GLY A 34 6.18 -0.22 12.57
C GLY A 34 6.81 -0.75 11.30
N SER A 35 7.57 -1.82 11.47
CA SER A 35 8.29 -2.50 10.39
C SER A 35 8.17 -4.01 10.54
N ILE A 36 8.00 -4.72 9.44
CA ILE A 36 8.00 -6.20 9.39
C ILE A 36 9.01 -6.66 8.34
N PRO A 37 9.87 -7.66 8.61
CA PRO A 37 10.74 -8.24 7.60
C PRO A 37 9.97 -8.75 6.37
N SER A 38 10.44 -8.42 5.16
CA SER A 38 9.78 -8.82 3.91
C SER A 38 9.65 -10.33 3.77
N GLU A 39 10.60 -11.11 4.30
CA GLU A 39 10.49 -12.57 4.35
C GLU A 39 9.30 -13.05 5.17
N LYS A 40 9.01 -12.38 6.30
CA LYS A 40 7.86 -12.71 7.15
C LYS A 40 6.56 -12.39 6.42
N VAL A 41 6.50 -11.28 5.68
CA VAL A 41 5.34 -10.92 4.85
C VAL A 41 5.14 -11.92 3.71
N LYS A 42 6.23 -12.35 3.04
CA LYS A 42 6.17 -13.39 1.99
C LYS A 42 5.61 -14.72 2.53
N LYS A 43 6.06 -15.14 3.72
CA LYS A 43 5.61 -16.37 4.39
C LYS A 43 4.17 -16.25 4.91
N ASN A 44 3.80 -15.10 5.48
CA ASN A 44 2.50 -14.88 6.09
C ASN A 44 1.98 -13.43 5.88
N PRO A 45 1.34 -13.15 4.73
CA PRO A 45 0.76 -11.83 4.43
C PRO A 45 -0.32 -11.35 5.40
N ILE A 46 -0.93 -12.26 6.18
CA ILE A 46 -2.01 -11.94 7.13
C ILE A 46 -1.52 -11.04 8.27
N GLU A 47 -0.22 -11.05 8.58
CA GLU A 47 0.37 -10.19 9.60
C GLU A 47 0.11 -8.69 9.32
N ILE A 48 0.11 -8.30 8.04
CA ILE A 48 -0.22 -6.94 7.61
C ILE A 48 -1.64 -6.57 8.04
N ILE A 49 -2.59 -7.48 7.81
CA ILE A 49 -4.00 -7.27 8.13
C ILE A 49 -4.22 -7.19 9.64
N LYS A 50 -3.49 -7.99 10.43
CA LYS A 50 -3.57 -7.91 11.90
C LYS A 50 -3.17 -6.52 12.40
N ILE A 51 -2.05 -5.98 11.91
CA ILE A 51 -1.59 -4.63 12.27
C ILE A 51 -2.63 -3.57 11.89
N LEU A 52 -3.15 -3.63 10.65
CA LEU A 52 -4.14 -2.65 10.20
C LEU A 52 -5.44 -2.74 11.00
N LYS A 53 -5.93 -3.96 11.29
CA LYS A 53 -7.14 -4.18 12.09
C LYS A 53 -7.01 -3.70 13.53
N GLN A 54 -5.85 -3.90 14.17
CA GLN A 54 -5.56 -3.40 15.52
C GLN A 54 -5.59 -1.87 15.60
N ASN A 55 -5.41 -1.19 14.47
CA ASN A 55 -5.34 0.26 14.39
C ASN A 55 -6.61 0.91 13.81
N LEU A 56 -7.69 0.16 13.60
CA LEU A 56 -8.97 0.72 13.17
C LEU A 56 -9.56 1.69 14.21
N PRO A 57 -10.42 2.65 13.81
CA PRO A 57 -10.80 2.98 12.43
C PRO A 57 -9.66 3.68 11.66
N ILE A 58 -9.57 3.42 10.35
CA ILE A 58 -8.66 4.08 9.41
C ILE A 58 -9.51 4.61 8.25
N ASP A 59 -9.38 5.90 7.92
CA ASP A 59 -10.17 6.53 6.86
C ASP A 59 -9.58 6.27 5.47
N ALA A 60 -8.25 6.27 5.36
CA ALA A 60 -7.56 6.02 4.09
C ALA A 60 -6.22 5.31 4.26
N ILE A 61 -5.87 4.47 3.28
CA ILE A 61 -4.60 3.76 3.20
C ILE A 61 -3.95 4.06 1.86
N ALA A 62 -2.73 4.59 1.88
CA ALA A 62 -1.84 4.53 0.74
C ALA A 62 -1.32 3.10 0.64
N ALA A 63 -1.91 2.34 -0.28
CA ALA A 63 -1.67 0.93 -0.46
C ALA A 63 -0.29 0.70 -1.12
N PRO A 64 0.30 -0.49 -0.90
CA PRO A 64 1.52 -0.91 -1.57
C PRO A 64 1.39 -0.73 -3.09
N SER A 65 2.22 0.13 -3.66
CA SER A 65 2.06 0.57 -5.05
C SER A 65 2.96 -0.20 -6.03
N GLY A 66 4.05 -0.81 -5.55
CA GLY A 66 5.02 -1.52 -6.38
C GLY A 66 5.51 -0.63 -7.53
N PHE A 67 5.38 -1.10 -8.77
CA PHE A 67 5.73 -0.30 -9.95
C PHE A 67 4.75 0.84 -10.26
N GLY A 68 3.69 0.98 -9.48
CA GLY A 68 2.69 2.05 -9.55
C GLY A 68 1.73 1.95 -10.74
N LEU A 69 0.59 2.61 -10.55
CA LEU A 69 -0.42 2.94 -11.56
C LEU A 69 -0.61 4.46 -11.57
N PRO A 70 -1.33 5.05 -12.54
CA PRO A 70 -2.00 6.31 -12.28
C PRO A 70 -2.81 6.20 -10.97
N LEU A 71 -3.01 7.32 -10.27
CA LEU A 71 -3.73 7.33 -8.98
C LEU A 71 -5.04 6.55 -9.08
N ARG A 72 -5.17 5.47 -8.30
CA ARG A 72 -6.28 4.52 -8.40
C ARG A 72 -6.81 4.17 -7.02
N GLU A 73 -8.04 4.58 -6.75
CA GLU A 73 -8.78 4.17 -5.54
C GLU A 73 -9.44 2.81 -5.78
N PHE A 74 -9.31 1.84 -4.86
CA PHE A 74 -9.91 0.50 -4.97
C PHE A 74 -10.53 0.02 -3.65
N SER A 75 -11.37 -1.01 -3.73
CA SER A 75 -11.99 -1.69 -2.57
C SER A 75 -12.49 -3.08 -2.98
N ARG A 76 -13.04 -3.85 -2.05
CA ARG A 76 -13.74 -5.12 -2.36
C ARG A 76 -14.83 -4.97 -3.44
N ASN A 77 -15.57 -3.85 -3.42
CA ASN A 77 -16.66 -3.59 -4.37
C ASN A 77 -16.19 -2.91 -5.67
N ASN A 78 -14.94 -2.47 -5.72
CA ASN A 78 -14.31 -1.91 -6.91
C ASN A 78 -12.84 -2.40 -6.99
N PRO A 79 -12.64 -3.71 -7.24
CA PRO A 79 -11.32 -4.32 -7.17
C PRO A 79 -10.41 -3.82 -8.30
N LEU A 80 -9.11 -4.04 -8.15
CA LEU A 80 -8.16 -3.87 -9.24
C LEU A 80 -8.39 -4.97 -10.28
N THR A 81 -8.36 -4.60 -11.56
CA THR A 81 -8.43 -5.53 -12.66
C THR A 81 -7.17 -6.43 -12.71
N PRO A 82 -7.23 -7.61 -13.37
CA PRO A 82 -6.05 -8.45 -13.55
C PRO A 82 -4.86 -7.71 -14.17
N LYS A 83 -5.13 -6.83 -15.15
CA LYS A 83 -4.12 -5.99 -15.81
C LYS A 83 -3.51 -4.96 -14.86
N GLU A 84 -4.32 -4.30 -14.03
CA GLU A 84 -3.82 -3.37 -13.01
C GLU A 84 -2.92 -4.08 -11.99
N LEU A 85 -3.32 -5.28 -11.55
CA LEU A 85 -2.52 -6.11 -10.64
C LEU A 85 -1.19 -6.55 -11.27
N GLU A 86 -1.18 -6.88 -12.56
CA GLU A 86 0.04 -7.20 -13.31
C GLU A 86 0.98 -5.99 -13.40
N LEU A 87 0.43 -4.80 -13.69
CA LEU A 87 1.22 -3.57 -13.83
C LEU A 87 1.86 -3.10 -12.51
N ILE A 88 1.22 -3.31 -11.36
CA ILE A 88 1.84 -2.96 -10.06
C ILE A 88 2.87 -4.00 -9.60
N THR A 89 2.76 -5.24 -10.07
CA THR A 89 3.64 -6.35 -9.68
C THR A 89 4.78 -6.61 -10.66
N LEU A 90 4.85 -5.87 -11.79
CA LEU A 90 5.70 -6.10 -12.99
C LEU A 90 6.76 -7.20 -12.80
N ARG A 91 6.52 -8.31 -13.46
CA ARG A 91 7.36 -9.50 -13.41
C ARG A 91 8.62 -9.28 -14.24
N LYS A 92 9.79 -9.73 -13.74
CA LYS A 92 10.81 -10.29 -14.62
C LYS A 92 10.44 -11.76 -14.88
N PRO A 93 10.71 -12.32 -16.08
CA PRO A 93 10.32 -13.70 -16.41
C PRO A 93 10.90 -14.75 -15.45
N ASP A 94 11.99 -14.39 -14.76
CA ASP A 94 12.82 -15.29 -13.95
C ASP A 94 12.67 -15.04 -12.43
N GLU A 95 11.91 -14.02 -12.02
CA GLU A 95 11.67 -13.73 -10.61
C GLU A 95 10.44 -14.50 -10.11
N THR A 96 10.66 -15.33 -9.08
CA THR A 96 9.64 -16.00 -8.28
C THR A 96 8.82 -14.96 -7.51
N GLU A 97 7.96 -14.26 -8.24
CA GLU A 97 6.78 -13.53 -7.78
C GLU A 97 6.99 -12.50 -6.65
N ILE A 98 6.50 -11.28 -6.85
CA ILE A 98 6.09 -10.45 -5.69
C ILE A 98 4.77 -11.01 -5.12
N MET A 99 4.72 -12.32 -4.81
CA MET A 99 3.51 -13.05 -4.36
C MET A 99 2.89 -12.37 -3.15
N GLY A 100 3.76 -11.82 -2.29
CA GLY A 100 3.38 -11.04 -1.12
C GLY A 100 2.56 -9.80 -1.48
N LEU A 101 2.97 -9.01 -2.47
CA LEU A 101 2.30 -7.75 -2.81
C LEU A 101 0.87 -7.96 -3.30
N ARG A 102 0.67 -8.88 -4.26
CA ARG A 102 -0.67 -9.18 -4.77
C ARG A 102 -1.58 -9.72 -3.68
N LYS A 103 -1.08 -10.65 -2.85
CA LYS A 103 -1.83 -11.19 -1.71
C LYS A 103 -2.20 -10.08 -0.73
N VAL A 104 -1.26 -9.21 -0.38
CA VAL A 104 -1.53 -8.09 0.54
C VAL A 104 -2.58 -7.13 -0.04
N VAL A 105 -2.45 -6.71 -1.30
CA VAL A 105 -3.41 -5.83 -1.98
C VAL A 105 -4.83 -6.41 -1.94
N ASN A 106 -4.97 -7.71 -2.22
CA ASN A 106 -6.25 -8.39 -2.10
C ASN A 106 -6.75 -8.43 -0.66
N LEU A 107 -5.89 -8.77 0.30
CA LEU A 107 -6.27 -8.87 1.70
C LEU A 107 -6.70 -7.53 2.30
N ILE A 108 -6.05 -6.42 1.95
CA ILE A 108 -6.44 -5.09 2.44
C ILE A 108 -7.73 -4.58 1.79
N SER A 109 -8.13 -5.12 0.63
CA SER A 109 -9.37 -4.74 -0.06
C SER A 109 -10.64 -4.96 0.76
N ASP A 110 -10.58 -5.85 1.75
CA ASP A 110 -11.64 -6.16 2.71
C ASP A 110 -11.71 -5.20 3.91
N LEU A 111 -10.75 -4.27 4.05
CA LEU A 111 -10.78 -3.31 5.15
C LEU A 111 -11.83 -2.21 4.90
N PRO A 112 -12.49 -1.72 5.96
CA PRO A 112 -13.44 -0.61 5.86
C PRO A 112 -12.70 0.75 5.76
N ALA A 113 -11.82 0.90 4.78
CA ALA A 113 -11.01 2.09 4.53
C ALA A 113 -10.92 2.38 3.02
N ARG A 114 -10.69 3.64 2.66
CA ARG A 114 -10.41 4.00 1.26
C ARG A 114 -8.97 3.60 0.91
N LEU A 115 -8.76 2.85 -0.16
CA LEU A 115 -7.44 2.34 -0.51
C LEU A 115 -6.96 2.99 -1.80
N PHE A 116 -5.72 3.47 -1.83
CA PHE A 116 -5.17 4.16 -2.98
C PHE A 116 -3.86 3.52 -3.42
N ILE A 117 -3.78 3.08 -4.67
CA ILE A 117 -2.50 2.88 -5.35
C ILE A 117 -1.98 4.24 -5.77
N LEU A 118 -0.75 4.56 -5.35
CA LEU A 118 -0.11 5.83 -5.64
C LEU A 118 0.65 5.78 -6.99
N PRO A 119 0.80 6.94 -7.65
CA PRO A 119 1.66 7.06 -8.83
C PRO A 119 3.12 6.75 -8.51
N SER A 120 3.74 5.91 -9.34
CA SER A 120 5.20 5.79 -9.39
C SER A 120 5.82 6.88 -10.25
N VAL A 121 7.14 7.05 -10.11
CA VAL A 121 7.96 8.06 -10.81
C VAL A 121 7.71 8.12 -12.33
N LYS A 122 7.41 6.98 -12.97
CA LYS A 122 7.15 6.89 -14.41
C LYS A 122 5.97 7.76 -14.87
N HIS A 123 4.99 7.96 -13.99
CA HIS A 123 3.78 8.73 -14.28
C HIS A 123 3.95 10.24 -14.13
N PHE A 124 5.01 10.73 -13.48
CA PHE A 124 5.22 12.16 -13.27
C PHE A 124 5.89 12.81 -14.48
N GLN A 125 5.29 13.87 -15.03
CA GLN A 125 5.81 14.57 -16.21
C GLN A 125 7.08 15.38 -15.91
N THR A 126 7.27 15.79 -14.66
CA THR A 126 8.41 16.59 -14.20
C THR A 126 9.66 15.76 -13.90
N ILE A 127 9.56 14.43 -13.87
CA ILE A 127 10.70 13.54 -13.62
C ILE A 127 11.43 13.27 -14.95
N PRO A 128 12.75 13.50 -15.04
CA PRO A 128 13.52 13.21 -16.25
C PRO A 128 13.42 11.74 -16.68
N ARG A 129 13.45 11.46 -17.99
CA ARG A 129 13.30 10.09 -18.52
C ARG A 129 14.28 9.08 -17.92
N HIS A 130 15.52 9.49 -17.62
CA HIS A 130 16.54 8.61 -17.04
C HIS A 130 16.33 8.29 -15.54
N ARG A 131 15.36 8.95 -14.89
CA ARG A 131 14.95 8.72 -13.49
C ARG A 131 13.59 7.99 -13.39
N LYS A 132 13.00 7.64 -14.53
CA LYS A 132 11.76 6.86 -14.63
C LYS A 132 12.10 5.40 -14.85
#